data_AF-A0A0F0KMP2-F1
#
_entry.id   AF-A0A0F0KMP2-F1
#
_cell.length_a   1.000
_cell.length_b   1.000
_cell.length_c   1.000
_cell.angle_alpha   90.00
_cell.angle_beta   90.00
_cell.angle_gamma   90.00
#
_symmetry.space_group_name_H-M   'P 1'
#
loop_
_entity.id
_entity.type
_entity.pdbx_description
1 polymer ?
#
loop_
_entity_poly.entity_id
_entity_poly.type
_entity_poly.pdbx_seq_one_letter_code
_entity_poly.pdbx_strand_id
1 'polypeptide(L)'
;MSDLRALLGIEHPIILGPFGGLSSTALTTAVSNAGGLGSFGLYGYDGDRIRATGAELRALTDRPYAVNVWLPTGDEVEPNPQHSVFAQALQPFYEAVGVDVPARPERYTPTLDEQLEAIWEIEPAVLSVVFGVPSDDVVEEAHRRGILIVGTATTVAEAVALEAAGVDAVVASGAEAAGHRVSFLRSAEESLVGTFALVPQMVDAVGVPVIAAGGVADRRGVAAAFALGAAGVQVGTAFLATAESAATSAHRDAIRSTAADETVLTRAMSGRLARGARNRVVRAIEASGTIAPFPMQNWLTGRFRTAAGEQNLGALQSLWMGQAAPLVRHDSASEVLAELVAGLPSAR
;
A
#
# COMPACT_ATOMS: atom_id res chain seq x y z
N MET A 1 -6.35 -1.50 -25.98
CA MET A 1 -6.39 -1.51 -24.51
C MET A 1 -7.70 -0.87 -24.07
N SER A 2 -8.41 -1.49 -23.13
CA SER A 2 -9.63 -0.94 -22.53
C SER A 2 -9.32 0.37 -21.81
N ASP A 3 -10.24 1.35 -21.89
CA ASP A 3 -10.13 2.60 -21.16
C ASP A 3 -10.32 2.34 -19.66
N LEU A 4 -9.26 2.55 -18.88
CA LEU A 4 -9.27 2.32 -17.43
C LEU A 4 -10.36 3.14 -16.71
N ARG A 5 -10.69 4.33 -17.23
CA ARG A 5 -11.76 5.19 -16.66
C ARG A 5 -13.12 4.51 -16.77
N ALA A 6 -13.42 3.98 -17.94
CA ALA A 6 -14.68 3.27 -18.20
C ALA A 6 -14.75 1.97 -17.40
N LEU A 7 -13.63 1.24 -17.29
CA LEU A 7 -13.54 0.03 -16.49
C LEU A 7 -13.84 0.32 -15.01
N LEU A 8 -13.19 1.30 -14.42
CA LEU A 8 -13.29 1.58 -12.97
C LEU A 8 -14.44 2.53 -12.59
N GLY A 9 -15.15 3.11 -13.56
CA GLY A 9 -16.21 4.10 -13.32
C GLY A 9 -15.70 5.44 -12.76
N ILE A 10 -14.49 5.86 -13.16
CA ILE A 10 -13.83 7.08 -12.64
C ILE A 10 -13.58 8.12 -13.74
N GLU A 11 -13.40 9.38 -13.36
CA GLU A 11 -13.17 10.50 -14.29
C GLU A 11 -11.69 10.63 -14.66
N HIS A 12 -10.82 10.41 -13.67
CA HIS A 12 -9.38 10.53 -13.78
C HIS A 12 -8.73 9.19 -13.48
N PRO A 13 -7.83 8.66 -14.35
CA PRO A 13 -7.14 7.38 -14.14
C PRO A 13 -6.00 7.51 -13.11
N ILE A 14 -6.33 8.08 -11.95
CA ILE A 14 -5.46 8.33 -10.81
C ILE A 14 -6.06 7.59 -9.61
N ILE A 15 -5.27 6.69 -9.07
CA ILE A 15 -5.67 5.78 -7.99
C ILE A 15 -4.87 6.14 -6.76
N LEU A 16 -5.54 6.25 -5.61
CA LEU A 16 -4.88 6.36 -4.32
C LEU A 16 -4.17 5.04 -4.01
N GLY A 17 -2.91 5.10 -3.55
CA GLY A 17 -2.23 3.92 -3.03
C GLY A 17 -2.86 3.45 -1.70
N PRO A 18 -3.18 2.16 -1.53
CA PRO A 18 -3.72 1.66 -0.27
C PRO A 18 -2.64 1.60 0.82
N PHE A 19 -2.98 2.02 2.04
CA PHE A 19 -2.03 2.07 3.16
C PHE A 19 -2.38 1.07 4.26
N GLY A 20 -1.56 0.02 4.46
CA GLY A 20 -1.71 -0.91 5.57
C GLY A 20 -1.40 -0.25 6.92
N GLY A 21 -2.45 0.19 7.63
CA GLY A 21 -2.36 0.83 8.95
C GLY A 21 -2.32 2.37 8.96
N LEU A 22 -2.34 3.03 7.80
CA LEU A 22 -2.45 4.50 7.67
C LEU A 22 -3.58 4.92 6.72
N SER A 23 -4.47 3.99 6.37
CA SER A 23 -5.62 4.32 5.53
C SER A 23 -6.59 5.23 6.27
N SER A 24 -7.17 6.17 5.52
CA SER A 24 -8.08 7.19 6.03
C SER A 24 -9.34 7.21 5.17
N THR A 25 -10.50 7.16 5.81
CA THR A 25 -11.80 7.31 5.13
C THR A 25 -11.95 8.70 4.53
N ALA A 26 -11.44 9.74 5.22
CA ALA A 26 -11.40 11.10 4.71
C ALA A 26 -10.56 11.22 3.43
N LEU A 27 -9.35 10.63 3.39
CA LEU A 27 -8.52 10.67 2.19
C LEU A 27 -9.11 9.84 1.05
N THR A 28 -9.61 8.64 1.37
CA THR A 28 -10.24 7.74 0.40
C THR A 28 -11.40 8.44 -0.30
N THR A 29 -12.32 9.02 0.48
CA THR A 29 -13.50 9.70 -0.05
C THR A 29 -13.15 11.02 -0.74
N ALA A 30 -12.15 11.76 -0.27
CA ALA A 30 -11.68 12.97 -0.95
C ALA A 30 -11.18 12.67 -2.37
N VAL A 31 -10.41 11.59 -2.56
CA VAL A 31 -9.94 11.18 -3.89
C VAL A 31 -11.09 10.68 -4.77
N SER A 32 -11.97 9.83 -4.25
CA SER A 32 -13.14 9.33 -4.99
C SER A 32 -14.10 10.46 -5.41
N ASN A 33 -14.42 11.38 -4.50
CA ASN A 33 -15.32 12.51 -4.77
C ASN A 33 -14.73 13.51 -5.78
N ALA A 34 -13.40 13.59 -5.87
CA ALA A 34 -12.70 14.43 -6.83
C ALA A 34 -12.47 13.73 -8.20
N GLY A 35 -13.03 12.53 -8.41
CA GLY A 35 -13.05 11.85 -9.70
C GLY A 35 -11.93 10.83 -9.93
N GLY A 36 -11.03 10.63 -8.97
CA GLY A 36 -10.08 9.51 -8.97
C GLY A 36 -10.69 8.25 -8.36
N LEU A 37 -9.86 7.21 -8.14
CA LEU A 37 -10.24 6.04 -7.34
C LEU A 37 -9.59 6.13 -5.95
N GLY A 38 -10.38 6.43 -4.92
CA GLY A 38 -9.95 6.25 -3.54
C GLY A 38 -9.68 4.77 -3.25
N SER A 39 -8.68 4.48 -2.40
CA SER A 39 -8.30 3.11 -2.05
C SER A 39 -7.97 2.98 -0.56
N PHE A 40 -8.58 1.99 0.10
CA PHE A 40 -8.43 1.77 1.54
C PHE A 40 -7.75 0.42 1.83
N GLY A 41 -6.61 0.46 2.52
CA GLY A 41 -5.88 -0.73 2.97
C GLY A 41 -6.45 -1.37 4.24
N LEU A 42 -6.83 -2.65 4.16
CA LEU A 42 -7.49 -3.41 5.23
C LEU A 42 -6.53 -4.29 6.05
N TYR A 43 -5.22 -4.15 5.86
CA TYR A 43 -4.25 -4.97 6.59
C TYR A 43 -4.48 -4.93 8.11
N GLY A 44 -4.73 -6.10 8.70
CA GLY A 44 -4.98 -6.26 10.13
C GLY A 44 -6.38 -5.94 10.62
N TYR A 45 -7.34 -5.64 9.72
CA TYR A 45 -8.74 -5.40 10.08
C TYR A 45 -9.53 -6.71 10.12
N ASP A 46 -10.20 -6.98 11.23
CA ASP A 46 -11.19 -8.06 11.32
C ASP A 46 -12.50 -7.71 10.57
N GLY A 47 -13.40 -8.68 10.45
CA GLY A 47 -14.63 -8.52 9.70
C GLY A 47 -15.51 -7.38 10.21
N ASP A 48 -15.63 -7.20 11.52
CA ASP A 48 -16.45 -6.15 12.11
C ASP A 48 -15.89 -4.76 11.81
N ARG A 49 -14.57 -4.59 11.89
CA ARG A 49 -13.92 -3.32 11.53
C ARG A 49 -14.04 -3.04 10.03
N ILE A 50 -13.98 -4.06 9.17
CA ILE A 50 -14.22 -3.90 7.73
C ILE A 50 -15.65 -3.41 7.46
N ARG A 51 -16.67 -4.03 8.06
CA ARG A 51 -18.08 -3.62 7.93
C ARG A 51 -18.30 -2.17 8.40
N ALA A 52 -17.75 -1.81 9.55
CA ALA A 52 -17.84 -0.45 10.08
C ALA A 52 -17.17 0.57 9.13
N THR A 53 -15.99 0.24 8.60
CA THR A 53 -15.27 1.09 7.64
C THR A 53 -16.07 1.24 6.34
N GLY A 54 -16.65 0.16 5.81
CA GLY A 54 -17.50 0.22 4.62
C GLY A 54 -18.77 1.05 4.83
N ALA A 55 -19.37 1.01 6.02
CA ALA A 55 -20.49 1.89 6.38
C ALA A 55 -20.07 3.37 6.41
N GLU A 56 -18.90 3.68 6.98
CA GLU A 56 -18.35 5.04 7.00
C GLU A 56 -18.04 5.56 5.60
N LEU A 57 -17.38 4.77 4.76
CA LEU A 57 -17.06 5.15 3.37
C LEU A 57 -18.33 5.45 2.58
N ARG A 58 -19.36 4.58 2.65
CA ARG A 58 -20.65 4.80 1.98
C ARG A 58 -21.40 6.03 2.50
N ALA A 59 -21.21 6.41 3.76
CA ALA A 59 -21.82 7.64 4.28
C ALA A 59 -21.14 8.92 3.74
N LEU A 60 -19.90 8.81 3.26
CA LEU A 60 -19.07 9.94 2.82
C LEU A 60 -18.93 10.07 1.30
N THR A 61 -19.25 9.01 0.54
CA THR A 61 -19.19 9.04 -0.92
C THR A 61 -20.13 8.02 -1.58
N ASP A 62 -20.76 8.43 -2.67
CA ASP A 62 -21.46 7.55 -3.62
C ASP A 62 -20.58 7.20 -4.84
N ARG A 63 -19.32 7.65 -4.86
CA ARG A 63 -18.36 7.39 -5.96
C ARG A 63 -17.62 6.07 -5.72
N PRO A 64 -17.10 5.42 -6.80
CA PRO A 64 -16.31 4.20 -6.67
C PRO A 64 -15.13 4.36 -5.71
N TYR A 65 -14.89 3.32 -4.91
CA TYR A 65 -13.69 3.18 -4.08
C TYR A 65 -13.20 1.73 -4.12
N ALA A 66 -11.90 1.58 -3.89
CA ALA A 66 -11.24 0.30 -3.75
C ALA A 66 -10.98 -0.04 -2.28
N VAL A 67 -10.93 -1.33 -1.98
CA VAL A 67 -10.29 -1.85 -0.78
C VAL A 67 -9.10 -2.72 -1.14
N ASN A 68 -8.13 -2.86 -0.25
CA ASN A 68 -6.93 -3.66 -0.46
C ASN A 68 -6.74 -4.71 0.62
N VAL A 69 -6.49 -5.95 0.20
CA VAL A 69 -6.14 -7.08 1.09
C VAL A 69 -4.80 -7.70 0.71
N TRP A 70 -4.20 -8.38 1.69
CA TRP A 70 -2.93 -9.07 1.51
C TRP A 70 -3.20 -10.56 1.41
N LEU A 71 -2.77 -11.17 0.32
CA LEU A 71 -2.87 -12.62 0.17
C LEU A 71 -1.77 -13.28 1.03
N PRO A 72 -2.10 -14.35 1.78
CA PRO A 72 -1.08 -15.12 2.49
C PRO A 72 -0.08 -15.73 1.51
N THR A 73 1.21 -15.63 1.81
CA THR A 73 2.26 -16.28 1.01
C THR A 73 2.61 -17.67 1.55
N GLY A 74 2.16 -18.00 2.75
CA GLY A 74 2.52 -19.22 3.49
C GLY A 74 3.85 -19.10 4.24
N ASP A 75 4.55 -17.96 4.14
CA ASP A 75 5.76 -17.67 4.91
C ASP A 75 5.49 -16.96 6.24
N GLU A 76 4.22 -16.59 6.48
CA GLU A 76 3.78 -15.97 7.70
C GLU A 76 3.99 -16.91 8.89
N VAL A 77 4.71 -16.42 9.91
CA VAL A 77 4.83 -17.19 11.15
C VAL A 77 3.59 -17.07 12.01
N GLU A 78 3.10 -18.22 12.47
CA GLU A 78 2.16 -18.27 13.58
C GLU A 78 2.83 -17.83 14.89
N PRO A 79 2.07 -17.37 15.91
CA PRO A 79 2.60 -17.05 17.23
C PRO A 79 3.43 -18.20 17.84
N ASN A 80 4.75 -18.09 17.76
CA ASN A 80 5.68 -19.18 18.10
C ASN A 80 6.33 -19.02 19.49
N PRO A 81 7.01 -20.06 20.02
CA PRO A 81 7.67 -20.01 21.33
C PRO A 81 8.83 -19.00 21.44
N GLN A 82 9.40 -18.54 20.32
CA GLN A 82 10.49 -17.57 20.29
C GLN A 82 10.00 -16.12 20.35
N HIS A 83 8.69 -15.87 20.45
CA HIS A 83 8.12 -14.52 20.55
C HIS A 83 8.84 -13.65 21.59
N SER A 84 9.10 -14.19 22.78
CA SER A 84 9.77 -13.46 23.86
C SER A 84 11.17 -13.00 23.49
N VAL A 85 11.92 -13.74 22.66
CA VAL A 85 13.27 -13.35 22.23
C VAL A 85 13.21 -12.08 21.38
N PHE A 86 12.32 -12.07 20.39
CA PHE A 86 12.15 -10.91 19.50
C PHE A 86 11.52 -9.72 20.23
N ALA A 87 10.55 -9.97 21.11
CA ALA A 87 9.94 -8.92 21.93
C ALA A 87 10.97 -8.26 22.85
N GLN A 88 11.83 -9.05 23.48
CA GLN A 88 12.91 -8.58 24.35
C GLN A 88 13.96 -7.75 23.58
N ALA A 89 14.28 -8.12 22.35
CA ALA A 89 15.19 -7.34 21.49
C ALA A 89 14.67 -5.93 21.18
N LEU A 90 13.35 -5.70 21.32
CA LEU A 90 12.69 -4.42 21.12
C LEU A 90 12.43 -3.66 22.43
N GLN A 91 12.79 -4.21 23.59
CA GLN A 91 12.56 -3.59 24.91
C GLN A 91 12.98 -2.11 24.99
N PRO A 92 14.14 -1.67 24.47
CA PRO A 92 14.54 -0.26 24.55
C PRO A 92 13.55 0.69 23.87
N PHE A 93 12.78 0.24 22.87
CA PHE A 93 11.77 1.06 22.21
C PHE A 93 10.46 1.12 23.00
N TYR A 94 10.09 0.02 23.66
CA TYR A 94 8.95 -0.03 24.59
C TYR A 94 9.18 0.88 25.80
N GLU A 95 10.37 0.81 26.41
CA GLU A 95 10.78 1.70 27.51
C GLU A 95 10.76 3.17 27.08
N ALA A 96 11.25 3.47 25.87
CA ALA A 96 11.30 4.84 25.36
C ALA A 96 9.91 5.49 25.18
N VAL A 97 8.85 4.69 25.03
CA VAL A 97 7.47 5.18 24.89
C VAL A 97 6.62 4.91 26.13
N GLY A 98 7.19 4.31 27.17
CA GLY A 98 6.52 4.05 28.45
C GLY A 98 5.41 2.99 28.38
N VAL A 99 5.55 1.98 27.52
CA VAL A 99 4.60 0.85 27.45
C VAL A 99 5.31 -0.48 27.69
N ASP A 100 4.60 -1.44 28.27
CA ASP A 100 5.16 -2.76 28.54
C ASP A 100 5.40 -3.58 27.26
N VAL A 101 6.40 -4.45 27.30
CA VAL A 101 6.63 -5.44 26.25
C VAL A 101 5.42 -6.38 26.21
N PRO A 102 4.72 -6.50 25.07
CA PRO A 102 3.49 -7.27 24.99
C PRO A 102 3.78 -8.77 25.11
N ALA A 103 2.83 -9.50 25.72
CA ALA A 103 2.85 -10.96 25.71
C ALA A 103 2.53 -11.51 24.32
N ARG A 104 2.83 -12.80 24.11
CA ARG A 104 2.51 -13.51 22.88
C ARG A 104 0.99 -13.49 22.63
N PRO A 105 0.51 -12.99 21.48
CA PRO A 105 -0.91 -12.98 21.17
C PRO A 105 -1.40 -14.38 20.76
N GLU A 106 -2.71 -14.59 20.75
CA GLU A 106 -3.34 -15.79 20.18
C GLU A 106 -3.20 -15.82 18.65
N ARG A 107 -3.33 -14.66 18.00
CA ARG A 107 -3.14 -14.47 16.55
C ARG A 107 -2.46 -13.13 16.26
N TYR A 108 -1.66 -13.06 15.20
CA TYR A 108 -1.06 -11.79 14.76
C TYR A 108 -1.98 -10.98 13.87
N THR A 109 -2.75 -11.65 13.00
CA THR A 109 -3.64 -11.04 12.00
C THR A 109 -4.93 -11.84 11.88
N PRO A 110 -6.03 -11.23 11.40
CA PRO A 110 -7.22 -11.96 10.96
C PRO A 110 -6.90 -12.87 9.77
N THR A 111 -7.78 -13.85 9.52
CA THR A 111 -7.66 -14.74 8.36
C THR A 111 -8.15 -14.05 7.08
N LEU A 112 -7.69 -14.51 5.91
CA LEU A 112 -8.17 -13.97 4.64
C LEU A 112 -9.68 -14.19 4.47
N ASP A 113 -10.19 -15.37 4.81
CA ASP A 113 -11.62 -15.71 4.69
C ASP A 113 -12.51 -14.78 5.53
N GLU A 114 -12.11 -14.48 6.77
CA GLU A 114 -12.79 -13.52 7.64
C GLU A 114 -12.84 -12.12 7.01
N GLN A 115 -11.78 -11.70 6.32
CA GLN A 115 -11.76 -10.41 5.62
C GLN A 115 -12.62 -10.42 4.36
N LEU A 116 -12.53 -11.49 3.56
CA LEU A 116 -13.29 -11.62 2.32
C LEU A 116 -14.80 -11.64 2.57
N GLU A 117 -15.27 -12.37 3.59
CA GLU A 117 -16.69 -12.38 3.98
C GLU A 117 -17.21 -10.96 4.22
N ALA A 118 -16.49 -10.15 4.99
CA ALA A 118 -16.88 -8.77 5.24
C ALA A 118 -16.73 -7.87 4.00
N ILE A 119 -15.76 -8.12 3.12
CA ILE A 119 -15.59 -7.38 1.86
C ILE A 119 -16.77 -7.61 0.92
N TRP A 120 -17.24 -8.86 0.84
CA TRP A 120 -18.42 -9.23 0.06
C TRP A 120 -19.71 -8.57 0.54
N GLU A 121 -19.80 -8.25 1.84
CA GLU A 121 -20.93 -7.49 2.39
C GLU A 121 -20.85 -5.98 2.14
N ILE A 122 -19.64 -5.41 2.05
CA ILE A 122 -19.49 -3.97 1.80
C ILE A 122 -19.49 -3.60 0.31
N GLU A 123 -19.30 -4.57 -0.58
CA GLU A 123 -19.40 -4.45 -2.04
C GLU A 123 -18.65 -3.23 -2.59
N PRO A 124 -17.32 -3.14 -2.42
CA PRO A 124 -16.53 -2.05 -2.99
C PRO A 124 -16.52 -2.17 -4.52
N ALA A 125 -16.24 -1.08 -5.23
CA ALA A 125 -16.14 -1.14 -6.69
C ALA A 125 -14.93 -2.00 -7.14
N VAL A 126 -13.87 -2.01 -6.33
CA VAL A 126 -12.63 -2.72 -6.62
C VAL A 126 -12.08 -3.43 -5.38
N LEU A 127 -11.71 -4.70 -5.51
CA LEU A 127 -10.85 -5.42 -4.59
C LEU A 127 -9.43 -5.47 -5.17
N SER A 128 -8.50 -4.77 -4.54
CA SER A 128 -7.08 -4.86 -4.91
C SER A 128 -6.35 -5.87 -4.03
N VAL A 129 -5.43 -6.63 -4.63
CA VAL A 129 -4.66 -7.68 -3.95
C VAL A 129 -3.16 -7.50 -4.14
N VAL A 130 -2.40 -7.92 -3.13
CA VAL A 130 -0.94 -7.90 -3.10
C VAL A 130 -0.40 -9.21 -2.54
N PHE A 131 0.89 -9.51 -2.78
CA PHE A 131 1.61 -10.70 -2.29
C PHE A 131 1.16 -12.05 -2.86
N GLY A 132 0.42 -12.08 -3.96
CA GLY A 132 0.05 -13.35 -4.56
C GLY A 132 -0.87 -13.22 -5.75
N VAL A 133 -1.33 -14.38 -6.19
CA VAL A 133 -2.38 -14.54 -7.20
C VAL A 133 -3.67 -14.92 -6.46
N PRO A 134 -4.80 -14.21 -6.67
CA PRO A 134 -6.07 -14.60 -6.07
C PRO A 134 -6.50 -15.97 -6.62
N SER A 135 -7.20 -16.78 -5.82
CA SER A 135 -7.75 -18.05 -6.30
C SER A 135 -8.92 -17.82 -7.24
N ASP A 136 -9.19 -18.81 -8.11
CA ASP A 136 -10.34 -18.79 -9.03
C ASP A 136 -11.65 -18.50 -8.28
N ASP A 137 -11.87 -19.12 -7.11
CA ASP A 137 -13.05 -18.89 -6.28
C ASP A 137 -13.22 -17.42 -5.85
N VAL A 138 -12.12 -16.73 -5.52
CA VAL A 138 -12.14 -15.31 -5.14
C VAL A 138 -12.46 -14.44 -6.36
N VAL A 139 -11.91 -14.78 -7.52
CA VAL A 139 -12.13 -14.05 -8.77
C VAL A 139 -13.58 -14.19 -9.24
N GLU A 140 -14.08 -15.43 -9.28
CA GLU A 140 -15.46 -15.73 -9.65
C GLU A 140 -16.47 -15.08 -8.70
N GLU A 141 -16.22 -15.09 -7.40
CA GLU A 141 -17.10 -14.45 -6.41
C GLU A 141 -17.11 -12.93 -6.53
N ALA A 142 -15.95 -12.30 -6.71
CA ALA A 142 -15.87 -10.86 -6.93
C ALA A 142 -16.65 -10.46 -8.20
N HIS A 143 -16.41 -11.15 -9.31
CA HIS A 143 -17.08 -10.88 -10.59
C HIS A 143 -18.58 -11.13 -10.54
N ARG A 144 -19.04 -12.18 -9.84
CA ARG A 144 -20.47 -12.44 -9.61
C ARG A 144 -21.16 -11.27 -8.90
N ARG A 145 -20.43 -10.54 -8.05
CA ARG A 145 -20.91 -9.35 -7.34
C ARG A 145 -20.65 -8.03 -8.08
N GLY A 146 -20.02 -8.08 -9.26
CA GLY A 146 -19.63 -6.89 -10.00
C GLY A 146 -18.45 -6.13 -9.37
N ILE A 147 -17.67 -6.78 -8.52
CA ILE A 147 -16.45 -6.23 -7.92
C ILE A 147 -15.28 -6.55 -8.86
N LEU A 148 -14.55 -5.52 -9.29
CA LEU A 148 -13.36 -5.70 -10.11
C LEU A 148 -12.15 -6.09 -9.26
N ILE A 149 -11.25 -6.90 -9.80
CA ILE A 149 -10.01 -7.28 -9.13
C ILE A 149 -8.81 -6.59 -9.76
N VAL A 150 -7.97 -5.98 -8.92
CA VAL A 150 -6.71 -5.37 -9.34
C VAL A 150 -5.53 -6.02 -8.59
N GLY A 151 -4.67 -6.73 -9.32
CA GLY A 151 -3.48 -7.34 -8.75
C GLY A 151 -2.26 -6.42 -8.83
N THR A 152 -1.35 -6.48 -7.86
CA THR A 152 -0.07 -5.74 -7.93
C THR A 152 1.10 -6.66 -8.26
N ALA A 153 1.87 -6.30 -9.29
CA ALA A 153 3.06 -7.01 -9.73
C ALA A 153 4.31 -6.14 -9.61
N THR A 154 5.45 -6.80 -9.39
CA THR A 154 6.79 -6.19 -9.33
C THR A 154 7.72 -6.69 -10.44
N THR A 155 7.29 -7.72 -11.18
CA THR A 155 7.98 -8.32 -12.31
C THR A 155 6.99 -8.68 -13.42
N VAL A 156 7.45 -8.77 -14.67
CA VAL A 156 6.59 -9.13 -15.81
C VAL A 156 5.93 -10.50 -15.60
N ALA A 157 6.67 -11.48 -15.07
CA ALA A 157 6.14 -12.82 -14.78
C ALA A 157 4.96 -12.79 -13.79
N GLU A 158 5.01 -11.91 -12.79
CA GLU A 158 3.90 -11.71 -11.85
C GLU A 158 2.68 -11.09 -12.52
N ALA A 159 2.87 -10.13 -13.44
CA ALA A 159 1.75 -9.55 -14.19
C ALA A 159 1.05 -10.60 -15.06
N VAL A 160 1.82 -11.44 -15.76
CA VAL A 160 1.28 -12.54 -16.56
C VAL A 160 0.53 -13.55 -15.69
N ALA A 161 1.05 -13.88 -14.51
CA ALA A 161 0.38 -14.79 -13.58
C ALA A 161 -0.95 -14.21 -13.06
N LEU A 162 -1.01 -12.91 -12.77
CA LEU A 162 -2.23 -12.23 -12.36
C LEU A 162 -3.27 -12.20 -13.49
N GLU A 163 -2.85 -11.86 -14.72
CA GLU A 163 -3.75 -11.88 -15.88
C GLU A 163 -4.31 -13.29 -16.12
N ALA A 164 -3.47 -14.32 -16.02
CA ALA A 164 -3.92 -15.71 -16.18
C ALA A 164 -4.96 -16.13 -15.13
N ALA A 165 -4.95 -15.51 -13.95
CA ALA A 165 -5.96 -15.72 -12.92
C ALA A 165 -7.23 -14.88 -13.12
N GLY A 166 -7.29 -14.02 -14.14
CA GLY A 166 -8.50 -13.26 -14.48
C GLY A 166 -8.67 -11.95 -13.72
N VAL A 167 -7.59 -11.31 -13.23
CA VAL A 167 -7.70 -9.94 -12.72
C VAL A 167 -8.08 -8.95 -13.84
N ASP A 168 -8.77 -7.87 -13.48
CA ASP A 168 -9.27 -6.88 -14.44
C ASP A 168 -8.23 -5.81 -14.81
N ALA A 169 -7.24 -5.58 -13.94
CA ALA A 169 -6.09 -4.72 -14.21
C ALA A 169 -4.88 -5.11 -13.33
N VAL A 170 -3.69 -4.67 -13.73
CA VAL A 170 -2.44 -4.92 -12.99
C VAL A 170 -1.76 -3.61 -12.61
N VAL A 171 -1.38 -3.47 -11.35
CA VAL A 171 -0.49 -2.40 -10.88
C VAL A 171 0.97 -2.83 -11.04
N ALA A 172 1.70 -2.10 -11.90
CA ALA A 172 3.14 -2.23 -12.07
C ALA A 172 3.88 -1.42 -10.99
N SER A 173 4.26 -2.07 -9.89
CA SER A 173 4.92 -1.43 -8.74
C SER A 173 6.44 -1.49 -8.86
N GLY A 174 7.05 -0.40 -9.36
CA GLY A 174 8.50 -0.30 -9.50
C GLY A 174 9.24 -0.16 -8.17
N ALA A 175 10.55 -0.39 -8.18
CA ALA A 175 11.42 -0.36 -7.00
C ALA A 175 11.42 0.98 -6.24
N GLU A 176 11.02 2.07 -6.90
CA GLU A 176 10.88 3.41 -6.33
C GLU A 176 9.70 3.54 -5.35
N ALA A 177 8.75 2.59 -5.40
CA ALA A 177 7.52 2.61 -4.60
C ALA A 177 7.81 2.57 -3.09
N ALA A 178 6.94 3.25 -2.34
CA ALA A 178 6.93 3.28 -0.87
C ALA A 178 6.40 1.96 -0.28
N GLY A 179 6.71 1.72 1.00
CA GLY A 179 6.12 0.60 1.73
C GLY A 179 6.60 -0.75 1.19
N HIS A 180 5.83 -1.79 1.44
CA HIS A 180 6.26 -3.15 1.13
C HIS A 180 6.50 -3.40 -0.36
N ARG A 181 7.57 -4.14 -0.65
CA ARG A 181 7.76 -4.79 -1.95
C ARG A 181 6.91 -6.06 -1.96
N VAL A 182 5.86 -6.03 -2.76
CA VAL A 182 4.77 -7.03 -2.75
C VAL A 182 4.98 -8.22 -3.69
N SER A 183 6.22 -8.44 -4.11
CA SER A 183 6.64 -9.56 -4.95
C SER A 183 6.24 -10.90 -4.33
N PHE A 184 5.88 -11.86 -5.19
CA PHE A 184 5.29 -13.14 -4.77
C PHE A 184 5.76 -14.35 -5.60
N LEU A 185 6.32 -14.17 -6.81
CA LEU A 185 6.93 -15.29 -7.54
C LEU A 185 8.41 -15.48 -7.22
N ARG A 186 9.09 -14.41 -6.83
CA ARG A 186 10.49 -14.41 -6.38
C ARG A 186 10.64 -13.56 -5.13
N SER A 187 11.80 -13.63 -4.49
CA SER A 187 12.10 -12.78 -3.36
C SER A 187 11.99 -11.29 -3.74
N ALA A 188 11.67 -10.46 -2.74
CA ALA A 188 11.56 -9.02 -2.95
C ALA A 188 12.89 -8.39 -3.40
N GLU A 189 14.01 -8.91 -2.92
CA GLU A 189 15.36 -8.51 -3.27
C GLU A 189 15.70 -8.77 -4.74
N GLU A 190 15.13 -9.81 -5.35
CA GLU A 190 15.33 -10.17 -6.76
C GLU A 190 14.30 -9.48 -7.70
N SER A 191 13.38 -8.70 -7.13
CA SER A 191 12.23 -8.11 -7.83
C SER A 191 12.22 -6.57 -7.74
N LEU A 192 13.41 -5.98 -7.92
CA LEU A 192 13.69 -4.55 -7.79
C LEU A 192 13.83 -3.85 -9.16
N VAL A 193 12.94 -4.15 -10.11
CA VAL A 193 12.89 -3.45 -11.40
C VAL A 193 12.32 -2.04 -11.21
N GLY A 194 12.99 -1.02 -11.75
CA GLY A 194 12.52 0.38 -11.69
C GLY A 194 11.30 0.62 -12.60
N THR A 195 10.46 1.57 -12.20
CA THR A 195 9.17 1.89 -12.85
C THR A 195 9.33 2.17 -14.35
N PHE A 196 10.37 2.92 -14.72
CA PHE A 196 10.65 3.29 -16.12
C PHE A 196 10.87 2.08 -17.03
N ALA A 197 11.47 1.02 -16.51
CA ALA A 197 11.69 -0.23 -17.25
C ALA A 197 10.52 -1.21 -17.10
N LEU A 198 9.89 -1.26 -15.92
CA LEU A 198 8.85 -2.23 -15.58
C LEU A 198 7.56 -2.00 -16.37
N VAL A 199 7.09 -0.74 -16.40
CA VAL A 199 5.81 -0.38 -17.02
C VAL A 199 5.70 -0.79 -18.49
N PRO A 200 6.60 -0.38 -19.40
CA PRO A 200 6.44 -0.72 -20.82
C PRO A 200 6.56 -2.24 -21.06
N GLN A 201 7.44 -2.93 -20.33
CA GLN A 201 7.56 -4.38 -20.46
C GLN A 201 6.31 -5.13 -20.00
N MET A 202 5.61 -4.64 -18.97
CA MET A 202 4.33 -5.21 -18.57
C MET A 202 3.22 -4.90 -19.57
N VAL A 203 3.16 -3.66 -20.07
CA VAL A 203 2.18 -3.25 -21.09
C VAL A 203 2.29 -4.13 -22.35
N ASP A 204 3.51 -4.47 -22.77
CA ASP A 204 3.73 -5.36 -23.92
C ASP A 204 3.39 -6.83 -23.64
N ALA A 205 3.36 -7.24 -22.37
CA ALA A 205 3.25 -8.65 -21.96
C ALA A 205 1.83 -9.08 -21.56
N VAL A 206 0.96 -8.15 -21.16
CA VAL A 206 -0.42 -8.44 -20.75
C VAL A 206 -1.45 -7.66 -21.57
N GLY A 207 -2.64 -8.23 -21.74
CA GLY A 207 -3.78 -7.60 -22.41
C GLY A 207 -4.63 -6.70 -21.51
N VAL A 208 -4.64 -6.94 -20.20
CA VAL A 208 -5.33 -6.09 -19.21
C VAL A 208 -4.65 -4.72 -19.01
N PRO A 209 -5.38 -3.66 -18.61
CA PRO A 209 -4.78 -2.36 -18.32
C PRO A 209 -3.67 -2.42 -17.26
N VAL A 210 -2.55 -1.73 -17.54
CA VAL A 210 -1.44 -1.58 -16.60
C VAL A 210 -1.49 -0.21 -15.93
N ILE A 211 -1.45 -0.20 -14.61
CA ILE A 211 -1.43 1.00 -13.76
C ILE A 211 0.00 1.19 -13.23
N ALA A 212 0.64 2.32 -13.54
CA ALA A 212 2.00 2.59 -13.06
C ALA A 212 2.01 3.00 -11.58
N ALA A 213 2.87 2.39 -10.77
CA ALA A 213 3.08 2.75 -9.37
C ALA A 213 4.57 2.82 -9.01
N GLY A 214 4.92 3.77 -8.16
CA GLY A 214 6.30 4.05 -7.78
C GLY A 214 6.88 5.23 -8.56
N GLY A 215 7.57 6.14 -7.85
CA GLY A 215 8.22 7.30 -8.48
C GLY A 215 7.29 8.41 -9.02
N VAL A 216 5.96 8.27 -8.93
CA VAL A 216 4.99 9.30 -9.35
C VAL A 216 4.58 10.17 -8.16
N ALA A 217 4.78 11.48 -8.28
CA ALA A 217 4.39 12.45 -7.25
C ALA A 217 3.82 13.77 -7.79
N ASP A 218 3.97 14.05 -9.10
CA ASP A 218 3.48 15.26 -9.76
C ASP A 218 3.12 14.99 -11.23
N ARG A 219 2.66 16.03 -11.95
CA ARG A 219 2.24 15.95 -13.36
C ARG A 219 3.27 15.31 -14.29
N ARG A 220 4.56 15.46 -14.02
CA ARG A 220 5.63 14.95 -14.89
C ARG A 220 5.70 13.43 -14.81
N GLY A 221 5.55 12.88 -13.60
CA GLY A 221 5.46 11.45 -13.38
C GLY A 221 4.24 10.83 -14.07
N VAL A 222 3.10 11.53 -14.04
CA VAL A 222 1.89 11.11 -14.77
C VAL A 222 2.13 11.10 -16.27
N ALA A 223 2.62 12.20 -16.84
CA ALA A 223 2.90 12.30 -18.27
C ALA A 223 3.90 11.21 -18.73
N ALA A 224 4.93 10.94 -17.94
CA ALA A 224 5.90 9.88 -18.21
C ALA A 224 5.27 8.48 -18.17
N ALA A 225 4.44 8.18 -17.17
CA ALA A 225 3.76 6.88 -17.07
C ALA A 225 2.86 6.61 -18.29
N PHE A 226 2.10 7.61 -18.74
CA PHE A 226 1.28 7.50 -19.95
C PHE A 226 2.13 7.37 -21.22
N ALA A 227 3.26 8.06 -21.31
CA ALA A 227 4.21 7.88 -22.42
C ALA A 227 4.81 6.46 -22.48
N LEU A 228 4.93 5.79 -21.34
CA LEU A 228 5.37 4.40 -21.22
C LEU A 228 4.25 3.37 -21.49
N GLY A 229 3.02 3.82 -21.79
CA GLY A 229 1.89 2.96 -22.13
C GLY A 229 0.96 2.59 -20.98
N ALA A 230 1.17 3.14 -19.78
CA ALA A 230 0.26 2.91 -18.66
C ALA A 230 -1.14 3.48 -18.96
N ALA A 231 -2.18 2.78 -18.50
CA ALA A 231 -3.57 3.21 -18.59
C ALA A 231 -3.99 4.14 -17.44
N GLY A 232 -3.18 4.20 -16.38
CA GLY A 232 -3.37 5.07 -15.22
C GLY A 232 -2.17 5.04 -14.28
N VAL A 233 -2.28 5.76 -13.17
CA VAL A 233 -1.24 5.81 -12.13
C VAL A 233 -1.81 5.53 -10.74
N GLN A 234 -1.07 4.82 -9.91
CA GLN A 234 -1.35 4.67 -8.49
C GLN A 234 -0.31 5.45 -7.67
N VAL A 235 -0.78 6.43 -6.89
CA VAL A 235 0.06 7.38 -6.16
C VAL A 235 -0.17 7.22 -4.66
N GLY A 236 0.92 6.95 -3.92
CA GLY A 236 0.89 6.82 -2.47
C GLY A 236 1.47 8.04 -1.76
N THR A 237 2.77 8.25 -1.89
CA THR A 237 3.55 9.22 -1.09
C THR A 237 3.04 10.66 -1.18
N ALA A 238 2.58 11.13 -2.35
CA ALA A 238 2.05 12.48 -2.48
C ALA A 238 0.73 12.67 -1.69
N PHE A 239 -0.20 11.70 -1.78
CA PHE A 239 -1.44 11.74 -1.00
C PHE A 239 -1.22 11.50 0.50
N LEU A 240 -0.22 10.70 0.88
CA LEU A 240 0.12 10.50 2.28
C LEU A 240 0.64 11.78 2.97
N ALA A 241 1.07 12.78 2.20
CA ALA A 241 1.49 14.06 2.73
C ALA A 241 0.33 15.04 3.01
N THR A 242 -0.91 14.69 2.63
CA THR A 242 -2.04 15.63 2.73
C THR A 242 -2.71 15.59 4.10
N ALA A 243 -3.50 16.62 4.39
CA ALA A 243 -4.22 16.80 5.64
C ALA A 243 -5.30 15.73 5.88
N GLU A 244 -5.89 15.18 4.80
CA GLU A 244 -6.90 14.12 4.87
C GLU A 244 -6.29 12.76 5.22
N SER A 245 -4.97 12.59 5.08
CA SER A 245 -4.29 11.35 5.43
C SER A 245 -4.23 11.13 6.95
N ALA A 246 -4.15 9.86 7.36
CA ALA A 246 -3.92 9.51 8.78
C ALA A 246 -2.44 9.61 9.19
N ALA A 247 -1.57 10.17 8.35
CA ALA A 247 -0.17 10.34 8.67
C ALA A 247 0.02 11.32 9.84
N THR A 248 1.04 11.10 10.67
CA THR A 248 1.43 12.07 11.71
C THR A 248 2.09 13.29 11.08
N SER A 249 2.18 14.40 11.83
CA SER A 249 2.95 15.58 11.37
C SER A 249 4.41 15.21 11.09
N ALA A 250 5.04 14.44 11.99
CA ALA A 250 6.40 13.97 11.78
C ALA A 250 6.59 13.12 10.50
N HIS A 251 5.57 12.34 10.09
CA HIS A 251 5.63 11.59 8.83
C HIS A 251 5.48 12.51 7.62
N ARG A 252 4.52 13.45 7.64
CA ARG A 252 4.38 14.46 6.59
C ARG A 252 5.67 15.29 6.43
N ASP A 253 6.27 15.73 7.53
CA ASP A 253 7.52 16.47 7.53
C ASP A 253 8.67 15.65 6.94
N ALA A 254 8.74 14.36 7.28
CA ALA A 254 9.74 13.44 6.74
C ALA A 254 9.57 13.25 5.23
N ILE A 255 8.34 13.14 4.70
CA ILE A 255 8.09 13.07 3.25
C ILE A 255 8.67 14.30 2.53
N ARG A 256 8.53 15.50 3.12
CA ARG A 256 8.98 16.76 2.51
C ARG A 256 10.48 17.03 2.64
N SER A 257 11.15 16.40 3.61
CA SER A 257 12.54 16.70 3.96
C SER A 257 13.55 15.59 3.65
N THR A 258 13.11 14.33 3.54
CA THR A 258 14.00 13.19 3.29
C THR A 258 14.42 13.15 1.83
N ALA A 259 15.73 13.16 1.55
CA ALA A 259 16.24 13.04 0.20
C ALA A 259 15.96 11.65 -0.40
N ALA A 260 15.93 11.54 -1.73
CA ALA A 260 15.58 10.29 -2.41
C ALA A 260 16.53 9.12 -2.07
N ASP A 261 17.81 9.40 -1.89
CA ASP A 261 18.89 8.48 -1.53
C ASP A 261 18.96 8.16 -0.02
N GLU A 262 18.16 8.85 0.80
CA GLU A 262 17.98 8.54 2.23
C GLU A 262 16.79 7.60 2.51
N THR A 263 16.03 7.25 1.47
CA THR A 263 15.06 6.15 1.54
C THR A 263 15.75 4.81 1.35
N VAL A 264 15.29 3.80 2.09
CA VAL A 264 15.95 2.49 2.15
C VAL A 264 14.95 1.36 2.07
N LEU A 265 15.39 0.23 1.52
CA LEU A 265 14.69 -1.04 1.64
C LEU A 265 15.15 -1.72 2.92
N THR A 266 14.21 -2.03 3.82
CA THR A 266 14.50 -2.62 5.12
C THR A 266 13.42 -3.60 5.54
N ARG A 267 13.80 -4.60 6.33
CA ARG A 267 12.88 -5.52 7.02
C ARG A 267 12.60 -5.09 8.46
N ALA A 268 13.34 -4.09 8.98
CA ALA A 268 13.37 -3.72 10.39
C ALA A 268 11.99 -3.48 11.01
N MET A 269 11.07 -2.86 10.28
CA MET A 269 9.76 -2.51 10.86
C MET A 269 8.73 -3.63 10.76
N SER A 270 8.86 -4.55 9.80
CA SER A 270 7.76 -5.48 9.50
C SER A 270 8.15 -6.94 9.31
N GLY A 271 9.42 -7.25 9.08
CA GLY A 271 9.90 -8.58 8.71
C GLY A 271 9.90 -8.81 7.19
N ARG A 272 9.12 -8.02 6.42
CA ARG A 272 9.15 -7.98 4.95
C ARG A 272 9.86 -6.72 4.45
N LEU A 273 10.46 -6.83 3.26
CA LEU A 273 11.23 -5.75 2.64
C LEU A 273 10.28 -4.59 2.28
N ALA A 274 10.53 -3.41 2.84
CA ALA A 274 9.71 -2.23 2.63
C ALA A 274 10.56 -0.96 2.50
N ARG A 275 10.09 0.02 1.72
CA ARG A 275 10.75 1.30 1.49
C ARG A 275 10.23 2.41 2.39
N GLY A 276 11.15 3.05 3.13
CA GLY A 276 10.88 4.26 3.91
C GLY A 276 12.14 5.02 4.29
N ALA A 277 11.99 6.07 5.09
CA ALA A 277 13.12 6.82 5.60
C ALA A 277 13.97 5.96 6.56
N ARG A 278 15.30 6.01 6.41
CA ARG A 278 16.23 5.40 7.36
C ARG A 278 16.28 6.24 8.64
N ASN A 279 15.32 6.10 9.53
CA ASN A 279 15.26 6.83 10.79
C ASN A 279 15.99 6.09 11.94
N ARG A 280 15.86 6.59 13.18
CA ARG A 280 16.57 6.05 14.35
C ARG A 280 16.19 4.60 14.64
N VAL A 281 14.90 4.27 14.66
CA VAL A 281 14.44 2.90 14.95
C VAL A 281 14.88 1.91 13.88
N VAL A 282 14.82 2.29 12.60
CA VAL A 282 15.31 1.44 11.50
C VAL A 282 16.80 1.14 11.69
N ARG A 283 17.65 2.15 11.90
CA ARG A 283 19.09 1.95 12.13
C ARG A 283 19.38 1.06 13.33
N ALA A 284 18.68 1.28 14.44
CA ALA A 284 18.91 0.55 15.68
C ALA A 284 18.51 -0.93 15.57
N ILE A 285 17.37 -1.22 14.93
CA ILE A 285 16.92 -2.60 14.68
C ILE A 285 17.83 -3.30 13.66
N GLU A 286 18.25 -2.62 12.59
CA GLU A 286 19.19 -3.19 11.62
C GLU A 286 20.54 -3.53 12.28
N ALA A 287 21.05 -2.63 13.12
CA ALA A 287 22.31 -2.85 13.83
C ALA A 287 22.24 -3.97 14.87
N SER A 288 21.06 -4.28 15.42
CA SER A 288 20.90 -5.39 16.38
C SER A 288 20.94 -6.77 15.70
N GLY A 289 20.69 -6.83 14.38
CA GLY A 289 20.59 -8.07 13.62
C GLY A 289 19.43 -9.00 14.02
N THR A 290 18.59 -8.58 14.97
CA THR A 290 17.48 -9.39 15.50
C THR A 290 16.15 -8.85 14.97
N ILE A 291 15.73 -9.39 13.83
CA ILE A 291 14.49 -9.02 13.13
C ILE A 291 13.62 -10.26 13.06
N ALA A 292 12.43 -10.21 13.64
CA ALA A 292 11.48 -11.31 13.53
C ALA A 292 10.98 -11.48 12.07
N PRO A 293 10.56 -12.69 11.69
CA PRO A 293 9.81 -12.86 10.46
C PRO A 293 8.46 -12.13 10.51
N PHE A 294 7.90 -11.90 9.33
CA PHE A 294 6.54 -11.36 9.19
C PHE A 294 5.51 -12.45 9.56
N PRO A 295 4.35 -12.12 10.15
CA PRO A 295 3.90 -10.79 10.58
C PRO A 295 4.35 -10.39 11.99
N MET A 296 5.06 -11.27 12.72
CA MET A 296 5.45 -11.03 14.12
C MET A 296 6.20 -9.71 14.30
N GLN A 297 7.18 -9.41 13.44
CA GLN A 297 7.92 -8.15 13.54
C GLN A 297 6.99 -6.94 13.37
N ASN A 298 6.10 -6.97 12.38
CA ASN A 298 5.16 -5.88 12.14
C ASN A 298 4.21 -5.66 13.32
N TRP A 299 3.74 -6.77 13.91
CA TRP A 299 2.88 -6.75 15.09
C TRP A 299 3.61 -6.16 16.30
N LEU A 300 4.82 -6.65 16.59
CA LEU A 300 5.64 -6.16 17.70
C LEU A 300 5.97 -4.68 17.53
N THR A 301 6.49 -4.26 16.37
CA THR A 301 6.79 -2.84 16.18
C THR A 301 5.53 -1.98 16.19
N GLY A 302 4.39 -2.52 15.74
CA GLY A 302 3.10 -1.84 15.79
C GLY A 302 2.73 -1.36 17.18
N ARG A 303 3.01 -2.16 18.22
CA ARG A 303 2.65 -1.83 19.60
C ARG A 303 3.35 -0.58 20.13
N PHE A 304 4.68 -0.48 19.98
CA PHE A 304 5.38 0.74 20.38
C PHE A 304 5.16 1.90 19.39
N ARG A 305 4.92 1.61 18.09
CA ARG A 305 4.64 2.64 17.09
C ARG A 305 3.34 3.38 17.39
N THR A 306 2.29 2.70 17.86
CA THR A 306 1.06 3.38 18.27
C THR A 306 1.34 4.42 19.36
N ALA A 307 2.00 4.00 20.46
CA ALA A 307 2.35 4.92 21.55
C ALA A 307 3.32 6.04 21.12
N ALA A 308 4.32 5.72 20.29
CA ALA A 308 5.21 6.72 19.71
C ALA A 308 4.45 7.74 18.84
N GLY A 309 3.35 7.33 18.19
CA GLY A 309 2.54 8.20 17.34
C GLY A 309 1.79 9.24 18.17
N GLU A 310 1.19 8.80 19.27
CA GLU A 310 0.50 9.65 20.26
C GLU A 310 1.46 10.67 20.89
N GLN A 311 2.74 10.32 21.03
CA GLN A 311 3.80 11.18 21.55
C GLN A 311 4.54 11.99 20.47
N ASN A 312 4.11 11.89 19.20
CA ASN A 312 4.75 12.49 18.03
C ASN A 312 6.27 12.19 17.89
N LEU A 313 6.69 10.99 18.30
CA LEU A 313 8.06 10.51 18.22
C LEU A 313 8.35 9.89 16.85
N GLY A 314 8.44 10.72 15.80
CA GLY A 314 8.69 10.28 14.42
C GLY A 314 9.94 9.40 14.22
N ALA A 315 10.94 9.56 15.08
CA ALA A 315 12.16 8.73 15.08
C ALA A 315 11.90 7.25 15.43
N LEU A 316 10.72 6.94 16.00
CA LEU A 316 10.24 5.59 16.34
C LEU A 316 9.10 5.12 15.43
N GLN A 317 8.79 5.84 14.35
CA GLN A 317 7.72 5.48 13.41
C GLN A 317 8.24 4.66 12.21
N SER A 318 7.32 3.98 11.54
CA SER A 318 7.54 3.44 10.19
C SER A 318 7.21 4.52 9.15
N LEU A 319 8.22 5.28 8.74
CA LEU A 319 8.05 6.43 7.83
C LEU A 319 8.12 5.97 6.36
N TRP A 320 7.09 5.26 5.90
CA TRP A 320 7.01 4.77 4.53
C TRP A 320 6.88 5.91 3.52
N MET A 321 7.76 5.93 2.52
CA MET A 321 7.78 6.91 1.44
C MET A 321 8.59 6.39 0.27
N GLY A 322 8.20 6.79 -0.95
CA GLY A 322 8.87 6.42 -2.18
C GLY A 322 10.00 7.39 -2.52
N GLN A 323 10.77 7.07 -3.55
CA GLN A 323 11.93 7.89 -3.93
C GLN A 323 11.55 9.26 -4.52
N ALA A 324 10.28 9.47 -4.87
CA ALA A 324 9.76 10.75 -5.33
C ALA A 324 9.27 11.67 -4.20
N ALA A 325 9.48 11.32 -2.92
CA ALA A 325 9.04 12.11 -1.77
C ALA A 325 9.45 13.61 -1.83
N PRO A 326 10.69 13.99 -2.24
CA PRO A 326 11.08 15.40 -2.37
C PRO A 326 10.29 16.22 -3.40
N LEU A 327 9.52 15.57 -4.27
CA LEU A 327 8.70 16.24 -5.29
C LEU A 327 7.34 16.68 -4.75
N VAL A 328 6.95 16.26 -3.53
CA VAL A 328 5.63 16.54 -2.97
C VAL A 328 5.51 18.01 -2.53
N ARG A 329 4.52 18.73 -3.08
CA ARG A 329 4.33 20.18 -2.86
C ARG A 329 3.02 20.58 -2.21
N HIS A 330 1.98 19.78 -2.32
CA HIS A 330 0.64 20.14 -1.89
C HIS A 330 0.28 19.55 -0.53
N ASP A 331 -0.70 20.16 0.14
CA ASP A 331 -1.14 19.80 1.50
C ASP A 331 -2.57 19.24 1.53
N SER A 332 -3.33 19.34 0.44
CA SER A 332 -4.68 18.77 0.32
C SER A 332 -4.77 17.72 -0.79
N ALA A 333 -5.67 16.76 -0.62
CA ALA A 333 -5.90 15.69 -1.61
C ALA A 333 -6.40 16.24 -2.94
N SER A 334 -7.24 17.28 -2.91
CA SER A 334 -7.77 17.92 -4.13
C SER A 334 -6.67 18.63 -4.93
N GLU A 335 -5.74 19.32 -4.28
CA GLU A 335 -4.58 19.94 -4.95
C GLU A 335 -3.63 18.90 -5.51
N VAL A 336 -3.32 17.83 -4.75
CA VAL A 336 -2.51 16.72 -5.26
C VAL A 336 -3.18 16.09 -6.50
N LEU A 337 -4.48 15.84 -6.45
CA LEU A 337 -5.19 15.27 -7.60
C LEU A 337 -5.16 16.22 -8.81
N ALA A 338 -5.44 17.51 -8.62
CA ALA A 338 -5.40 18.50 -9.68
C ALA A 338 -4.00 18.61 -10.32
N GLU A 339 -2.94 18.55 -9.50
CA GLU A 339 -1.56 18.50 -9.98
C GLU A 339 -1.31 17.26 -10.82
N LEU A 340 -1.74 16.08 -10.39
CA LEU A 340 -1.59 14.84 -11.14
C LEU A 340 -2.40 14.84 -12.45
N VAL A 341 -3.65 15.35 -12.42
CA VAL A 341 -4.53 15.46 -13.59
C VAL A 341 -3.92 16.34 -14.68
N ALA A 342 -3.20 17.40 -14.31
CA ALA A 342 -2.51 18.26 -15.26
C ALA A 342 -1.41 17.55 -16.07
N GLY A 343 -1.02 16.32 -15.68
CA GLY A 343 -0.09 15.48 -16.41
C GLY A 343 -0.75 14.47 -17.35
N LEU A 344 -2.08 14.36 -17.36
CA LEU A 344 -2.79 13.46 -18.26
C LEU A 344 -2.65 13.94 -19.72
N PRO A 345 -2.55 13.03 -20.70
CA PRO A 345 -2.56 13.40 -22.09
C PRO A 345 -3.88 14.11 -22.44
N SER A 346 -3.81 15.11 -23.32
CA SER A 346 -5.02 15.72 -23.87
C SER A 346 -5.89 14.64 -24.50
N ALA A 347 -7.20 14.67 -24.21
CA ALA A 347 -8.15 13.74 -24.80
C ALA A 347 -7.98 13.73 -26.32
N ARG A 348 -7.66 12.57 -26.88
CA ARG A 348 -7.68 12.33 -28.32
C ARG A 348 -9.09 11.95 -28.74
#